data_AF-A0A7I0J5R0-F1
#
_entry.id   AF-A0A7I0J5R0-F1
#
_cell.length_a   1.000
_cell.length_b   1.000
_cell.length_c   1.000
_cell.angle_alpha   90.00
_cell.angle_beta   90.00
_cell.angle_gamma   90.00
#
_symmetry.space_group_name_H-M   'P 1'
#
loop_
_entity.id
_entity.type
_entity.pdbx_description
1 polymer ?
#
loop_
_entity_poly.entity_id
_entity_poly.type
_entity_poly.pdbx_seq_one_letter_code
_entity_poly.pdbx_strand_id
1 'polypeptide(L)'
;PKGDLGAIDDNPFKLDVAKAKELLAKAGLADGFKVTMDVRTGQPTTGMAESIQQTLGQAGIQLEIIPGDGKQTLTKYRARNHDIYIGNWGQDY
;
A
#
# COMPACT_ATOMS: atom_id res chain seq x y z
N PRO A 1 -9.76 -10.98 12.58
CA PRO A 1 -11.16 -10.51 12.61
C PRO A 1 -11.68 -10.34 14.04
N LYS A 2 -12.81 -9.65 14.21
CA LYS A 2 -13.46 -9.53 15.53
C LYS A 2 -13.74 -10.94 16.06
N GLY A 3 -13.05 -11.34 17.13
CA GLY A 3 -13.04 -12.72 17.64
C GLY A 3 -11.65 -13.39 17.71
N ASP A 4 -10.62 -12.81 17.09
CA ASP A 4 -9.26 -13.35 17.15
C ASP A 4 -8.46 -12.83 18.34
N LEU A 5 -7.53 -13.65 18.84
CA LEU A 5 -6.57 -13.24 19.87
C LEU A 5 -5.68 -12.11 19.34
N GLY A 6 -5.72 -10.95 20.00
CA GLY A 6 -4.96 -9.76 19.61
C GLY A 6 -5.71 -8.77 18.72
N ALA A 7 -7.03 -8.96 18.50
CA ALA A 7 -7.85 -7.96 17.82
C ALA A 7 -7.92 -6.66 18.65
N ILE A 8 -7.53 -5.54 18.04
CA ILE A 8 -7.66 -4.19 18.59
C ILE A 8 -8.67 -3.44 17.72
N ASP A 9 -9.66 -2.80 18.34
CA ASP A 9 -10.73 -2.06 17.63
C ASP A 9 -10.30 -0.61 17.26
N ASP A 10 -9.10 -0.19 17.64
CA ASP A 10 -8.56 1.13 17.36
C ASP A 10 -8.36 1.33 15.85
N ASN A 11 -8.97 2.38 15.32
CA ASN A 11 -8.78 2.83 13.95
C ASN A 11 -8.25 4.27 13.91
N PRO A 12 -6.96 4.49 14.23
CA PRO A 12 -6.41 5.83 14.44
C PRO A 12 -6.23 6.63 13.14
N PHE A 13 -6.29 5.97 11.99
CA PHE A 13 -6.08 6.58 10.69
C PHE A 13 -7.39 6.75 9.93
N LYS A 14 -7.60 7.95 9.41
CA LYS A 14 -8.70 8.30 8.50
C LYS A 14 -8.11 8.91 7.24
N LEU A 15 -8.87 8.86 6.15
CA LEU A 15 -8.49 9.58 4.94
C LEU A 15 -8.56 11.09 5.19
N ASP A 16 -7.38 11.73 5.25
CA ASP A 16 -7.22 13.18 5.45
C ASP A 16 -6.09 13.68 4.54
N VAL A 17 -6.47 14.15 3.36
CA VAL A 17 -5.52 14.58 2.31
C VAL A 17 -4.76 15.84 2.74
N ALA A 18 -5.38 16.74 3.50
CA ALA A 18 -4.75 17.96 3.96
C ALA A 18 -3.62 17.63 4.94
N LYS A 19 -3.90 16.76 5.92
CA LYS A 19 -2.91 16.30 6.89
C LYS A 19 -1.80 15.48 6.22
N ALA A 20 -2.12 14.66 5.22
CA ALA A 20 -1.10 13.93 4.45
C ALA A 20 -0.10 14.88 3.77
N LYS A 21 -0.59 15.94 3.09
CA LYS A 21 0.26 16.96 2.46
C LYS A 21 1.12 17.72 3.47
N GLU A 22 0.57 18.06 4.63
CA GLU A 22 1.33 18.71 5.71
C GLU A 22 2.50 17.83 6.19
N LEU A 23 2.26 16.53 6.38
CA LEU A 23 3.30 15.57 6.77
C LEU A 23 4.36 15.39 5.68
N LEU A 24 3.96 15.34 4.40
CA LEU A 24 4.89 15.30 3.28
C LEU A 24 5.78 16.55 3.22
N ALA A 25 5.21 17.73 3.42
CA ALA A 25 5.98 18.98 3.45
C ALA A 25 6.96 19.01 4.64
N LYS A 26 6.54 18.57 5.83
CA LYS A 26 7.41 18.43 7.01
C LYS A 26 8.55 17.45 6.80
N ALA A 27 8.33 16.41 5.99
CA ALA A 27 9.34 15.45 5.60
C ALA A 27 10.27 15.95 4.45
N GLY A 28 10.06 17.17 3.94
CA GLY A 28 10.82 17.71 2.81
C GLY A 28 10.40 17.17 1.45
N LEU A 29 9.24 16.53 1.36
CA LEU A 29 8.68 15.90 0.15
C LEU A 29 7.41 16.63 -0.32
N ALA A 30 7.39 17.95 -0.23
CA ALA A 30 6.20 18.78 -0.54
C ALA A 30 5.70 18.60 -1.99
N ASP A 31 6.62 18.34 -2.93
CA ASP A 31 6.32 18.12 -4.35
C ASP A 31 5.92 16.67 -4.66
N GLY A 32 5.82 15.82 -3.63
CA GLY A 32 5.58 14.39 -3.77
C GLY A 32 6.81 13.62 -4.24
N PHE A 33 6.59 12.36 -4.59
CA PHE A 33 7.63 11.44 -5.06
C PHE A 33 7.00 10.29 -5.84
N LYS A 34 7.85 9.49 -6.51
CA LYS A 34 7.42 8.29 -7.22
C LYS A 34 7.72 7.05 -6.39
N VAL A 35 6.80 6.10 -6.40
CA VAL A 35 6.98 4.77 -5.80
C VAL A 35 6.38 3.70 -6.70
N THR A 36 6.90 2.50 -6.57
CA THR A 36 6.38 1.32 -7.24
C THR A 36 5.61 0.43 -6.28
N MET A 37 4.64 -0.32 -6.80
CA MET A 37 3.97 -1.38 -6.05
C MET A 37 3.89 -2.64 -6.89
N ASP A 38 4.42 -3.72 -6.34
CA ASP A 38 4.35 -5.05 -6.94
C ASP A 38 2.98 -5.67 -6.62
N VAL A 39 2.19 -5.88 -7.67
CA VAL A 39 0.80 -6.31 -7.56
C VAL A 39 0.63 -7.66 -8.24
N ARG A 40 0.13 -8.64 -7.49
CA ARG A 40 -0.28 -9.91 -8.08
C ARG A 40 -1.42 -9.67 -9.06
N THR A 41 -1.25 -10.11 -10.30
CA THR A 41 -2.27 -9.96 -11.35
C THR A 41 -3.56 -10.69 -10.96
N GLY A 42 -4.68 -9.97 -10.98
CA GLY A 42 -6.01 -10.52 -10.74
C GLY A 42 -6.83 -9.70 -9.74
N GLN A 43 -8.16 -9.83 -9.83
CA GLN A 43 -9.08 -9.24 -8.86
C GLN A 43 -9.13 -10.08 -7.58
N PRO A 44 -9.34 -9.46 -6.40
CA PRO A 44 -9.56 -8.02 -6.18
C PRO A 44 -8.26 -7.17 -6.08
N THR A 45 -7.08 -7.80 -6.12
CA THR A 45 -5.80 -7.13 -5.82
C THR A 45 -5.49 -5.97 -6.77
N THR A 46 -5.76 -6.13 -8.06
CA THR A 46 -5.58 -5.04 -9.04
C THR A 46 -6.50 -3.85 -8.76
N GLY A 47 -7.79 -4.08 -8.46
CA GLY A 47 -8.72 -2.99 -8.13
C GLY A 47 -8.35 -2.26 -6.84
N MET A 48 -7.84 -2.98 -5.83
CA MET A 48 -7.30 -2.35 -4.62
C MET A 48 -6.09 -1.47 -4.94
N ALA A 49 -5.17 -1.96 -5.76
CA ALA A 49 -3.99 -1.20 -6.17
C ALA A 49 -4.33 0.11 -6.91
N GLU A 50 -5.33 0.07 -7.81
CA GLU A 50 -5.84 1.25 -8.50
C GLU A 50 -6.48 2.26 -7.53
N SER A 51 -7.28 1.78 -6.57
CA SER A 51 -7.85 2.64 -5.54
C SER A 51 -6.78 3.31 -4.67
N ILE A 52 -5.70 2.59 -4.34
CA ILE A 52 -4.55 3.14 -3.62
C ILE A 52 -3.84 4.19 -4.48
N GLN A 53 -3.60 3.91 -5.76
CA GLN A 53 -2.99 4.86 -6.71
C GLN A 53 -3.78 6.17 -6.80
N GLN A 54 -5.10 6.10 -6.94
CA GLN A 54 -5.96 7.27 -6.96
C GLN A 54 -5.89 8.09 -5.66
N THR A 55 -5.86 7.40 -4.51
CA THR A 55 -5.81 8.06 -3.19
C THR A 55 -4.45 8.73 -2.95
N LEU A 56 -3.35 8.05 -3.27
CA LEU A 56 -1.99 8.60 -3.15
C LEU A 56 -1.78 9.79 -4.09
N GLY A 57 -2.36 9.74 -5.29
CA GLY A 57 -2.33 10.85 -6.26
C GLY A 57 -2.93 12.15 -5.72
N GLN A 58 -3.94 12.08 -4.84
CA GLN A 58 -4.53 13.29 -4.22
C GLN A 58 -3.53 14.05 -3.35
N ALA A 59 -2.54 13.35 -2.79
CA ALA A 59 -1.46 13.90 -2.00
C ALA A 59 -0.20 14.24 -2.83
N GLY A 60 -0.21 14.00 -4.14
CA GLY A 60 0.93 14.23 -5.04
C GLY A 60 1.92 13.07 -5.16
N ILE A 61 1.61 11.91 -4.58
CA ILE A 61 2.46 10.71 -4.68
C ILE A 61 2.11 9.96 -5.96
N GLN A 62 3.09 9.77 -6.85
CA GLN A 62 2.92 9.01 -8.08
C GLN A 62 3.22 7.53 -7.82
N LEU A 63 2.16 6.72 -7.80
CA LEU A 63 2.27 5.27 -7.66
C LEU A 63 2.28 4.58 -9.02
N GLU A 64 3.33 3.83 -9.33
CA GLU A 64 3.42 2.93 -10.49
C GLU A 64 3.06 1.50 -10.07
N ILE A 65 2.09 0.90 -10.75
CA ILE A 65 1.65 -0.47 -10.49
C ILE A 65 2.45 -1.41 -11.41
N ILE A 66 3.20 -2.33 -10.81
CA ILE A 66 3.96 -3.36 -11.52
C ILE A 66 3.21 -4.69 -11.39
N PRO A 67 2.49 -5.13 -12.43
CA PRO A 67 1.80 -6.41 -12.41
C PRO A 67 2.80 -7.58 -12.49
N GLY A 68 2.57 -8.64 -11.71
CA GLY A 68 3.37 -9.85 -11.74
C GLY A 68 2.59 -11.08 -11.30
N ASP A 69 3.12 -12.27 -11.59
CA ASP A 69 2.58 -13.50 -11.01
C ASP A 69 2.94 -13.62 -9.52
N GLY A 70 2.26 -14.53 -8.80
CA GLY A 70 2.47 -14.69 -7.36
C GLY A 70 3.89 -15.11 -6.97
N LYS A 71 4.58 -15.89 -7.81
CA LYS A 71 5.95 -16.34 -7.56
C LYS A 71 6.93 -15.17 -7.72
N GLN A 72 6.74 -14.34 -8.74
CA GLN A 72 7.55 -13.15 -9.00
C GLN A 72 7.42 -12.13 -7.87
N THR A 73 6.18 -11.76 -7.51
CA THR A 73 5.93 -10.78 -6.44
C THR A 73 6.46 -11.27 -5.10
N LEU A 74 6.28 -12.55 -4.78
CA LEU A 74 6.75 -13.13 -3.51
C LEU A 74 8.28 -13.24 -3.45
N THR A 75 8.93 -13.58 -4.56
CA THR A 75 10.40 -13.60 -4.65
C THR A 75 10.98 -12.23 -4.38
N LYS A 76 10.44 -11.19 -5.03
CA LYS A 76 10.87 -9.80 -4.86
C LYS A 76 10.58 -9.26 -3.46
N TYR A 77 9.41 -9.60 -2.89
CA TYR A 77 9.07 -9.31 -1.49
C TYR A 77 10.11 -9.90 -0.53
N ARG A 78 10.41 -11.20 -0.64
CA ARG A 78 11.37 -11.91 0.23
C ARG A 78 12.79 -11.36 0.10
N ALA A 79 13.16 -10.90 -1.08
CA ALA A 79 14.43 -10.23 -1.33
C ALA A 79 14.48 -8.78 -0.81
N ARG A 80 13.36 -8.21 -0.35
CA ARG A 80 13.21 -6.79 0.05
C ARG A 80 13.49 -5.80 -1.08
N ASN A 81 13.29 -6.22 -2.32
CA ASN A 81 13.54 -5.40 -3.51
C ASN A 81 12.25 -4.71 -4.00
N HIS A 82 11.39 -4.24 -3.10
CA HIS A 82 10.10 -3.60 -3.43
C HIS A 82 9.96 -2.30 -2.64
N ASP A 83 9.24 -1.30 -3.17
CA ASP A 83 8.86 -0.13 -2.38
C ASP A 83 7.59 -0.44 -1.58
N ILE A 84 6.56 -0.94 -2.25
CA ILE A 84 5.26 -1.32 -1.67
C ILE A 84 4.88 -2.72 -2.13
N TYR A 85 4.42 -3.56 -1.19
CA TYR A 85 3.91 -4.89 -1.46
C TYR A 85 2.50 -5.05 -0.90
N ILE A 86 1.58 -5.58 -1.71
CA ILE A 86 0.24 -5.99 -1.28
C ILE A 86 0.19 -7.50 -1.14
N GLY A 87 -0.06 -7.96 0.08
CA GLY A 87 -0.11 -9.38 0.43
C GLY A 87 -1.26 -9.68 1.37
N ASN A 88 -1.79 -10.88 1.25
CA ASN A 88 -2.75 -11.41 2.20
C ASN A 88 -2.03 -12.37 3.14
N TRP A 89 -2.32 -12.28 4.43
CA TRP A 89 -1.87 -13.24 5.43
C TRP A 89 -3.09 -13.94 6.02
N GLY A 90 -3.01 -15.25 6.18
CA GLY A 90 -4.00 -16.05 6.88
C GLY A 90 -3.42 -16.50 8.21
N GLN A 91 -4.26 -16.64 9.24
CA GLN A 91 -3.82 -17.22 10.50
C GLN A 91 -3.35 -18.66 10.29
N ASP A 92 -2.15 -18.97 10.79
CA ASP A 92 -1.58 -20.31 10.69
C ASP A 92 -2.24 -21.32 11.65
N TYR A 93 -2.98 -20.84 12.67
CA TYR A 93 -3.69 -21.64 13.69
C TYR A 93 -5.08 -21.09 14.00
#